data_AF-A0A519Y215-F1
#
_entry.id   AF-A0A519Y215-F1
#
_cell.length_a   1.000
_cell.length_b   1.000
_cell.length_c   1.000
_cell.angle_alpha   90.00
_cell.angle_beta   90.00
_cell.angle_gamma   90.00
#
_symmetry.space_group_name_H-M   'P 1'
#
loop_
_entity.id
_entity.type
_entity.pdbx_description
1 polymer ?
#
loop_
_entity_poly.entity_id
_entity_poly.type
_entity_poly.pdbx_seq_one_letter_code
_entity_poly.pdbx_strand_id
1 'polypeptide(L)'
;LLSLDLYKLLMVYQKTIEKYELRSQEVKHTVIQYPYTIEQQKHFITNLLNINKQLDFALVLKNSENKVHFVYNFLAILEMLQQQIVEISIGSGFNNFNVKAMA
;
A
#
# COMPACT_ATOMS: atom_id res chain seq x y z
N LEU A 1 -51.99 25.74 20.59
CA LEU A 1 -50.71 25.15 21.05
C LEU A 1 -50.79 23.65 20.78
N LEU A 2 -50.04 23.14 19.80
CA LEU A 2 -50.04 21.71 19.48
C LEU A 2 -49.66 20.91 20.73
N SER A 3 -50.57 20.07 21.23
CA SER A 3 -50.23 19.06 22.22
C SER A 3 -49.34 18.01 21.54
N LEU A 4 -48.03 18.19 21.72
CA LEU A 4 -47.06 17.16 21.41
C LEU A 4 -47.32 16.01 22.37
N ASP A 5 -48.09 15.03 21.92
CA ASP A 5 -48.43 13.84 22.68
C ASP A 5 -47.25 12.86 22.65
N LEU A 6 -46.96 12.24 23.79
CA LEU A 6 -45.86 11.27 23.97
C LEU A 6 -45.92 10.16 22.92
N TYR A 7 -47.14 9.75 22.57
CA TYR A 7 -47.39 8.75 21.54
C TYR A 7 -46.85 9.16 20.16
N LYS A 8 -47.03 10.42 19.76
CA LYS A 8 -46.51 10.93 18.48
C LYS A 8 -44.98 10.99 18.49
N LEU A 9 -44.38 11.35 19.62
CA LEU A 9 -42.93 11.38 19.76
C LEU A 9 -42.34 9.96 19.62
N LEU A 10 -42.97 8.96 20.27
CA LEU A 10 -42.57 7.56 20.18
C LEU A 10 -42.70 7.03 18.74
N MET A 11 -43.81 7.33 18.07
CA MET A 11 -44.01 6.93 16.67
C MET A 11 -42.96 7.51 15.72
N VAL A 12 -42.57 8.77 15.91
CA VAL A 12 -41.53 9.43 15.10
C VAL A 12 -40.15 8.87 15.40
N TYR A 13 -39.85 8.62 16.69
CA TYR A 13 -38.61 7.98 17.11
C TYR A 13 -38.43 6.61 16.46
N GLN A 14 -39.46 5.76 16.56
CA GLN A 14 -39.40 4.41 16.02
C GLN A 14 -39.23 4.40 14.50
N LYS A 15 -39.96 5.25 13.77
CA LYS A 15 -39.78 5.41 12.31
C LYS A 15 -38.38 5.88 11.92
N THR A 16 -37.73 6.67 12.77
CA THR A 16 -36.38 7.19 12.51
C THR A 16 -35.33 6.13 12.76
N ILE A 17 -35.49 5.33 13.83
CA ILE A 17 -34.65 4.17 14.12
C ILE A 17 -34.76 3.13 13.00
N GLU A 18 -35.98 2.78 12.57
CA GLU A 18 -36.18 1.82 11.47
C GLU A 18 -35.50 2.28 10.17
N LYS A 19 -35.56 3.59 9.85
CA LYS A 19 -34.84 4.17 8.71
C LYS A 19 -33.31 4.16 8.89
N TYR A 20 -32.83 4.31 10.12
CA TYR A 20 -31.41 4.25 10.43
C TYR A 20 -30.87 2.82 10.28
N GLU A 21 -31.60 1.81 10.79
CA GLU A 21 -31.24 0.40 10.69
C GLU A 21 -31.34 -0.13 9.24
N LEU A 22 -32.33 0.34 8.47
CA LEU A 22 -32.46 0.02 7.04
C LEU A 22 -31.41 0.72 6.17
N ARG A 23 -30.69 1.70 6.71
CA ARG A 23 -29.59 2.34 5.99
C ARG A 23 -28.44 1.34 5.95
N SER A 24 -28.32 0.68 4.80
CA SER A 24 -27.22 -0.25 4.49
C SER A 24 -25.91 0.37 4.98
N GLN A 25 -25.19 -0.34 5.84
CA GLN A 25 -23.88 0.10 6.32
C GLN A 25 -23.03 0.42 5.09
N GLU A 26 -22.71 1.70 4.91
CA GLU A 26 -21.75 2.09 3.88
C GLU A 26 -20.47 1.30 4.18
N VAL A 27 -20.17 0.32 3.32
CA VAL A 27 -18.91 -0.43 3.37
C VAL A 27 -17.83 0.60 3.11
N LYS A 28 -17.32 1.19 4.19
CA LYS A 28 -16.17 2.07 4.14
C LYS A 28 -15.00 1.18 3.72
N HIS A 29 -14.73 1.12 2.43
CA HIS A 29 -13.47 0.62 1.92
C HIS A 29 -12.39 1.59 2.42
N THR A 30 -11.88 1.35 3.62
CA THR A 30 -10.70 2.03 4.12
C THR A 30 -9.53 1.55 3.29
N VAL A 31 -9.14 2.36 2.30
CA VAL A 31 -7.83 2.24 1.67
C VAL A 31 -6.82 2.66 2.73
N ILE A 32 -6.30 1.68 3.48
CA ILE A 32 -5.23 1.91 4.43
C ILE A 32 -4.00 2.28 3.59
N GLN A 33 -3.65 3.56 3.58
CA GLN A 33 -2.44 4.01 2.91
C GLN A 33 -1.26 3.56 3.75
N TYR A 34 -0.46 2.64 3.21
CA TYR A 34 0.82 2.28 3.82
C TYR A 34 1.77 3.48 3.75
N PRO A 35 2.62 3.69 4.77
CA PRO A 35 3.53 4.83 4.83
C PRO A 35 4.70 4.75 3.82
N TYR A 36 4.66 3.81 2.89
CA TYR A 36 5.69 3.58 1.88
C TYR A 36 5.05 3.67 0.50
N THR A 37 5.57 4.53 -0.36
CA THR A 37 5.17 4.61 -1.77
C THR A 37 6.21 3.94 -2.65
N ILE A 38 5.77 3.33 -3.75
CA ILE A 38 6.67 2.72 -4.73
C ILE A 38 7.64 3.76 -5.29
N GLU A 39 7.16 4.99 -5.50
CA GLU A 39 7.95 6.12 -5.99
C GLU A 39 9.13 6.48 -5.06
N GLN A 40 8.89 6.57 -3.75
CA GLN A 40 9.96 6.81 -2.76
C GLN A 40 11.01 5.70 -2.80
N GLN A 41 10.57 4.44 -2.91
CA GLN A 41 11.48 3.30 -2.97
C GLN A 41 12.27 3.25 -4.26
N LYS A 42 11.68 3.63 -5.40
CA LYS A 42 12.40 3.79 -6.67
C LYS A 42 13.53 4.81 -6.56
N HIS A 43 13.25 5.98 -5.97
CA HIS A 43 14.28 7.00 -5.75
C HIS A 43 15.41 6.50 -4.84
N PHE A 44 15.06 5.81 -3.76
CA PHE A 44 16.04 5.21 -2.87
C PHE A 44 16.93 4.18 -3.57
N ILE A 45 16.32 3.26 -4.34
CA ILE A 45 17.03 2.21 -5.07
C ILE A 45 17.90 2.80 -6.19
N THR A 46 17.40 3.82 -6.90
CA THR A 46 18.18 4.53 -7.93
C THR A 46 19.41 5.22 -7.34
N ASN A 47 19.24 5.91 -6.21
CA ASN A 47 20.36 6.53 -5.50
C ASN A 47 21.38 5.48 -5.02
N LEU A 48 20.90 4.35 -4.50
CA LEU A 48 21.77 3.23 -4.11
C LEU A 48 22.53 2.63 -5.30
N LEU A 49 21.90 2.49 -6.46
CA LEU A 49 22.52 1.99 -7.69
C LEU A 49 23.54 2.96 -8.29
N ASN A 50 23.30 4.27 -8.16
CA ASN A 50 24.27 5.29 -8.57
C ASN A 50 25.55 5.24 -7.73
N ILE A 51 25.43 4.92 -6.44
CA ILE A 51 26.57 4.81 -5.51
C ILE A 51 27.25 3.43 -5.67
N ASN A 52 26.45 2.37 -5.61
CA ASN A 52 26.88 0.99 -5.74
C ASN A 52 26.44 0.51 -7.12
N LYS A 53 27.35 0.53 -8.11
CA LYS A 53 27.14 0.10 -9.51
C LYS A 53 26.36 -1.22 -9.68
N GLN A 54 26.29 -2.03 -8.63
CA GLN A 54 25.49 -3.23 -8.53
C GLN A 54 24.92 -3.35 -7.11
N LEU A 55 23.65 -3.73 -7.02
CA LEU A 55 22.92 -3.96 -5.78
C LEU A 55 22.56 -5.44 -5.65
N ASP A 56 22.94 -6.06 -4.54
CA ASP A 56 22.50 -7.41 -4.20
C ASP A 56 21.10 -7.36 -3.56
N PHE A 57 20.17 -8.18 -4.04
CA PHE A 57 18.83 -8.28 -3.48
C PHE A 57 18.83 -8.62 -1.98
N ALA A 58 19.81 -9.38 -1.50
CA ALA A 58 19.94 -9.70 -0.09
C ALA A 58 20.16 -8.45 0.79
N LEU A 59 20.80 -7.41 0.24
CA LEU A 59 20.99 -6.13 0.95
C LEU A 59 19.69 -5.32 1.00
N VAL A 60 18.88 -5.37 -0.05
CA VAL A 60 17.54 -4.74 -0.07
C VAL A 60 16.62 -5.41 0.95
N LEU A 61 16.68 -6.74 1.05
CA LEU A 61 15.96 -7.50 2.07
C LEU A 61 16.42 -7.12 3.48
N LYS A 62 17.73 -7.03 3.73
CA LYS A 62 18.29 -6.65 5.04
C LYS A 62 17.94 -5.21 5.45
N ASN A 63 17.88 -4.28 4.51
CA ASN A 63 17.53 -2.88 4.78
C ASN A 63 16.02 -2.64 4.90
N SER A 64 15.19 -3.66 4.70
CA SER A 64 13.73 -3.53 4.82
C SER A 64 13.26 -3.79 6.26
N GLU A 65 12.71 -2.76 6.91
CA GLU A 65 12.21 -2.83 8.29
C GLU A 65 11.08 -3.84 8.51
N ASN A 66 10.25 -4.10 7.49
CA ASN A 66 9.04 -4.93 7.59
C ASN A 66 8.77 -5.71 6.29
N LYS A 67 7.99 -6.79 6.38
CA LYS A 67 7.58 -7.59 5.21
C LYS A 67 6.83 -6.75 4.16
N VAL A 68 6.01 -5.81 4.59
CA VAL A 68 5.30 -4.89 3.68
C VAL A 68 6.30 -3.99 2.95
N HIS A 69 7.23 -3.37 3.67
CA HIS A 69 8.28 -2.54 3.09
C HIS A 69 9.11 -3.33 2.05
N PHE A 70 9.43 -4.59 2.34
CA PHE A 70 10.09 -5.49 1.39
C PHE A 70 9.28 -5.73 0.11
N VAL A 71 7.97 -6.00 0.22
CA VAL A 71 7.10 -6.18 -0.96
C VAL A 71 7.08 -4.90 -1.81
N TYR A 72 7.00 -3.72 -1.19
CA TYR A 72 7.07 -2.45 -1.90
C TYR A 72 8.41 -2.23 -2.61
N ASN A 73 9.53 -2.58 -1.97
CA ASN A 73 10.85 -2.53 -2.58
C ASN A 73 10.97 -3.48 -3.77
N PHE A 74 10.43 -4.69 -3.65
CA PHE A 74 10.43 -5.64 -4.75
C PHE A 74 9.56 -5.17 -5.93
N LEU A 75 8.37 -4.64 -5.66
CA LEU A 75 7.51 -4.04 -6.70
C LEU A 75 8.20 -2.86 -7.39
N ALA A 76 8.89 -2.01 -6.64
CA ALA A 76 9.69 -0.91 -7.20
C ALA A 76 10.76 -1.42 -8.16
N ILE A 77 11.50 -2.49 -7.80
CA ILE A 77 12.51 -3.10 -8.68
C ILE A 77 11.88 -3.67 -9.95
N LEU A 78 10.76 -4.38 -9.83
CA LEU A 78 10.04 -4.92 -11.00
C LEU A 78 9.54 -3.81 -11.92
N GLU A 79 9.05 -2.71 -11.36
CA GLU A 79 8.62 -1.55 -12.16
C GLU A 79 9.81 -0.88 -12.86
N MET A 80 10.94 -0.74 -12.18
CA MET A 80 12.16 -0.20 -12.79
C MET A 80 12.70 -1.13 -13.89
N LEU A 81 12.58 -2.45 -13.73
CA LEU A 81 12.91 -3.42 -14.76
C LEU A 81 11.97 -3.28 -15.97
N GLN A 82 10.67 -3.09 -15.73
CA GLN A 82 9.70 -2.84 -16.79
C GLN A 82 10.00 -1.54 -17.55
N GLN A 83 10.54 -0.53 -16.87
CA GLN A 83 10.96 0.75 -17.45
C GLN A 83 12.34 0.69 -18.15
N GLN A 84 12.99 -0.47 -18.18
CA GLN A 84 14.36 -0.64 -18.72
C GLN A 84 15.39 0.30 -18.07
N ILE A 85 15.20 0.62 -16.79
CA ILE A 85 16.16 1.44 -16.01
C ILE A 85 17.18 0.53 -15.33
N VAL A 86 16.79 -0.71 -15.02
CA VAL A 86 17.62 -1.70 -14.35
C VAL A 86 17.57 -3.04 -15.04
N GLU A 87 18.70 -3.74 -15.00
CA GLU A 87 18.85 -5.11 -15.44
C GLU A 87 19.05 -6.02 -14.23
N ILE A 88 18.44 -7.20 -14.26
CA ILE A 88 18.56 -8.19 -13.19
C ILE A 88 19.37 -9.39 -13.70
N SER A 89 20.46 -9.69 -13.03
CA SER A 89 21.23 -10.92 -13.23
C SER A 89 20.90 -11.92 -12.12
N ILE A 90 20.28 -13.04 -12.48
CA ILE A 90 19.91 -14.10 -11.52
C ILE A 90 21.12 -15.02 -11.30
N GLY A 91 21.49 -15.22 -10.04
CA GLY A 91 22.50 -16.19 -9.61
C GLY A 91 21.96 -17.61 -9.46
N SER A 92 22.79 -18.54 -8.99
CA SER A 92 22.47 -19.97 -8.90
C SER A 92 21.48 -20.39 -7.78
N GLY A 93 20.86 -19.43 -7.06
CA GLY A 93 19.99 -19.69 -5.90
C GLY A 93 18.63 -18.99 -5.97
N PHE A 94 17.66 -19.47 -5.17
CA PHE A 94 16.35 -18.83 -5.03
C PHE A 94 16.48 -17.42 -4.45
N ASN A 95 15.85 -16.44 -5.11
CA ASN A 95 15.88 -15.02 -4.74
C ASN A 95 17.31 -14.42 -4.66
N ASN A 96 18.29 -15.00 -5.33
CA ASN A 96 19.65 -14.47 -5.37
C ASN A 96 19.87 -13.74 -6.70
N PHE A 97 19.48 -12.47 -6.76
CA PHE A 97 19.64 -11.68 -7.98
C PHE A 97 20.33 -10.35 -7.71
N ASN A 98 21.12 -9.96 -8.71
CA ASN A 98 21.90 -8.74 -8.69
C ASN A 98 21.24 -7.74 -9.63
N VAL A 99 20.89 -6.58 -9.10
CA VAL A 99 20.32 -5.47 -9.85
C VAL A 99 21.46 -4.55 -10.29
N LYS A 100 21.52 -4.23 -11.58
CA LYS A 100 22.47 -3.27 -12.15
C LYS A 100 21.70 -2.15 -12.82
N ALA A 101 22.21 -0.93 -12.75
CA ALA A 101 21.69 0.17 -13.57
C ALA A 101 21.99 -0.13 -15.04
N MET A 102 21.00 0.03 -15.92
CA MET A 102 21.26 0.02 -17.36
C MET A 102 22.10 1.24 -17.73
N ALA A 103 23.16 1.00 -18.49
CA ALA A 103 24.07 2.03 -19.00
C ALA A 103 23.52 2.66 -20.28
#